data_AF-A0A511FRY0-F1
#
_entry.id   AF-A0A511FRY0-F1
#
_cell.length_a   1.000
_cell.length_b   1.000
_cell.length_c   1.000
_cell.angle_alpha   90.00
_cell.angle_beta   90.00
_cell.angle_gamma   90.00
#
_symmetry.space_group_name_H-M   'P 1'
#
loop_
_entity.id
_entity.type
_entity.pdbx_description
1 polymer ?
#
loop_
_entity_poly.entity_id
_entity_poly.type
_entity_poly.pdbx_seq_one_letter_code
_entity_poly.pdbx_strand_id
1 'polypeptide(L)' 'MKSGLAAARARGKVLGRQKGERPKSDRLAPKVLALVAEKRSYRWIARDLGISKNTVAAIVQRER' A
#
# COMPACT_ATOMS: atom_id res chain seq x y z
N MET A 1 8.19 -35.65 -5.27
CA MET A 1 7.08 -34.91 -5.92
C MET A 1 7.54 -33.47 -6.18
N LYS A 2 7.68 -33.03 -7.44
CA LYS A 2 8.01 -31.62 -7.75
C LYS A 2 6.74 -30.79 -7.53
N SER A 3 6.73 -29.89 -6.55
CA SER A 3 5.53 -29.12 -6.21
C SER A 3 5.11 -28.19 -7.36
N GLY A 4 3.80 -27.97 -7.52
CA GLY A 4 3.26 -27.07 -8.56
C GLY A 4 3.78 -25.64 -8.45
N LEU A 5 4.17 -25.21 -7.24
CA LEU A 5 4.80 -23.90 -7.01
C LEU A 5 6.19 -23.82 -7.67
N ALA A 6 6.97 -24.90 -7.60
CA ALA A 6 8.29 -24.97 -8.24
C ALA A 6 8.18 -24.94 -9.76
N ALA A 7 7.19 -25.63 -10.33
CA ALA A 7 6.90 -25.57 -11.76
C ALA A 7 6.46 -24.17 -12.22
N ALA A 8 5.65 -23.47 -11.41
CA ALA A 8 5.22 -22.10 -11.71
C ALA A 8 6.39 -21.09 -11.66
N ARG A 9 7.28 -21.22 -10.67
CA ARG A 9 8.52 -20.40 -10.60
C ARG A 9 9.45 -20.68 -11.78
N ALA A 10 9.62 -21.94 -12.17
CA ALA A 10 10.43 -22.32 -13.33
C ALA A 10 9.89 -21.79 -14.67
N ARG A 11 8.58 -21.58 -14.76
CA ARG A 11 7.92 -20.91 -15.90
C ARG A 11 8.01 -19.37 -15.86
N GLY A 12 8.75 -18.81 -14.90
CA GLY A 12 8.96 -17.37 -14.77
C GLY A 12 7.79 -16.61 -14.12
N LYS A 13 6.81 -17.30 -13.54
CA LYS A 13 5.68 -16.64 -12.88
C LYS A 13 6.12 -16.04 -11.55
N VAL A 14 6.07 -14.72 -11.42
CA VAL A 14 6.39 -14.02 -10.18
C VAL A 14 5.18 -14.09 -9.23
N LEU A 15 5.41 -14.56 -8.01
CA LEU A 15 4.38 -14.75 -6.99
C LEU A 15 4.45 -13.63 -5.96
N GLY A 16 3.30 -13.24 -5.41
CA GLY A 16 3.20 -12.19 -4.39
C GLY A 16 3.08 -10.78 -4.98
N ARG A 17 3.07 -9.78 -4.08
CA ARG A 17 2.93 -8.36 -4.44
C ARG A 17 4.18 -7.87 -5.16
N GLN A 18 4.01 -7.20 -6.28
CA GLN A 18 5.14 -6.61 -7.00
C GLN A 18 5.66 -5.35 -6.30
N LYS A 19 6.95 -5.07 -6.48
CA LYS A 19 7.52 -3.80 -6.04
C LYS A 19 6.84 -2.67 -6.82
N GLY A 20 6.27 -1.70 -6.09
CA GLY A 20 5.54 -0.58 -6.68
C GLY A 20 4.03 -0.78 -6.79
N GLU A 21 3.54 -2.00 -6.68
CA GLU A 21 2.10 -2.30 -6.69
C GLU A 21 1.46 -1.90 -5.35
N ARG A 22 0.53 -0.93 -5.36
CA ARG A 22 -0.11 -0.38 -4.15
C ARG A 22 -1.61 -0.08 -4.31
N PRO A 23 -2.45 -1.08 -4.60
CA PRO A 23 -3.85 -0.89 -4.98
C PRO A 23 -4.69 -0.13 -3.92
N LYS A 24 -4.52 -0.44 -2.62
CA LYS A 24 -5.26 0.24 -1.54
C LYS A 24 -4.71 1.64 -1.24
N SER A 25 -3.38 1.78 -1.27
CA SER A 25 -2.72 3.05 -0.91
C SER A 25 -2.96 4.12 -1.96
N ASP A 26 -2.91 3.76 -3.24
CA ASP A 26 -3.03 4.72 -4.33
C ASP A 26 -4.51 5.17 -4.48
N ARG A 27 -5.46 4.25 -4.27
CA ARG A 27 -6.89 4.59 -4.21
C ARG A 27 -7.23 5.59 -3.10
N LEU A 28 -6.60 5.44 -1.93
CA LEU A 28 -6.87 6.30 -0.76
C LEU A 28 -6.00 7.55 -0.73
N ALA A 29 -5.02 7.69 -1.63
CA ALA A 29 -4.07 8.81 -1.61
C ALA A 29 -4.76 10.19 -1.63
N PRO A 30 -5.74 10.46 -2.52
CA PRO A 30 -6.39 11.78 -2.55
C PRO A 30 -7.08 12.14 -1.23
N LYS A 31 -7.76 11.16 -0.60
CA LYS A 31 -8.46 11.35 0.67
C LYS A 31 -7.47 11.57 1.82
N VAL A 32 -6.35 10.84 1.84
CA VAL A 32 -5.30 11.02 2.85
C VAL A 32 -4.70 12.42 2.74
N LEU A 33 -4.39 12.90 1.53
CA LEU A 33 -3.82 14.23 1.34
C LEU A 33 -4.78 15.34 1.77
N ALA A 34 -6.07 15.22 1.45
CA ALA A 34 -7.09 16.15 1.92
C ALA A 34 -7.14 16.24 3.45
N LEU A 35 -7.18 15.10 4.14
CA LEU A 35 -7.23 15.06 5.60
C LEU A 35 -5.93 15.57 6.25
N VAL A 36 -4.78 15.39 5.59
CA VAL A 36 -3.50 15.98 6.04
C VAL A 36 -3.51 17.50 5.87
N ALA A 37 -4.07 18.01 4.77
CA ALA A 37 -4.24 19.45 4.55
C ALA A 37 -5.17 20.09 5.62
N GLU A 38 -6.19 19.36 6.07
CA GLU A 38 -7.04 19.71 7.22
C GLU A 38 -6.31 19.63 8.59
N LYS A 39 -5.00 19.36 8.61
CA LYS A 39 -4.17 19.20 9.82
C LYS A 39 -4.61 18.05 10.73
N ARG A 40 -5.27 17.02 10.20
CA ARG A 40 -5.57 15.81 10.98
C ARG A 40 -4.29 15.02 11.26
N SER A 41 -4.21 14.42 12.45
CA SER A 41 -3.05 13.61 12.81
C SER A 41 -3.01 12.29 12.03
N TYR A 42 -1.80 11.79 11.72
CA TYR A 42 -1.65 10.55 10.94
C TYR A 42 -2.27 9.33 11.63
N ARG A 43 -2.25 9.28 12.97
CA ARG A 43 -2.87 8.19 13.73
C ARG A 43 -4.39 8.25 13.67
N TRP A 44 -4.98 9.45 13.57
CA TRP A 44 -6.42 9.61 13.41
C TRP A 44 -6.84 9.15 12.02
N ILE A 45 -6.17 9.64 10.96
CA ILE A 45 -6.42 9.25 9.57
C ILE A 45 -6.29 7.73 9.38
N ALA A 46 -5.27 7.13 9.98
CA ALA A 46 -5.05 5.68 9.91
C ALA A 46 -6.22 4.89 10.51
N ARG A 47 -6.75 5.32 11.67
CA ARG A 47 -7.90 4.67 12.30
C ARG A 47 -9.18 4.86 11.49
N ASP A 48 -9.43 6.09 11.03
CA ASP A 48 -10.62 6.43 10.25
C ASP A 48 -10.69 5.64 8.93
N LEU A 49 -9.56 5.53 8.22
CA LEU A 49 -9.49 4.86 6.92
C LEU A 49 -9.18 3.36 6.99
N GLY A 50 -9.02 2.79 8.18
CA GLY A 50 -8.70 1.37 8.37
C GLY A 50 -7.39 0.96 7.66
N ILE A 51 -6.37 1.81 7.76
CA ILE A 51 -5.02 1.56 7.21
C ILE A 51 -3.96 1.77 8.29
N SER A 52 -2.74 1.31 8.04
CA SER A 52 -1.64 1.54 8.96
C SER A 52 -1.17 3.01 8.92
N LYS A 53 -0.66 3.53 10.05
CA LYS A 53 0.02 4.85 10.10
C LYS A 53 1.15 4.92 9.08
N ASN A 54 1.87 3.82 8.85
CA ASN A 54 2.98 3.76 7.91
C ASN A 54 2.51 3.93 6.46
N THR A 55 1.30 3.44 6.14
CA THR A 55 0.67 3.68 4.83
C THR A 55 0.34 5.15 4.64
N VAL A 56 -0.21 5.82 5.67
CA VAL A 56 -0.45 7.28 5.64
C VAL A 56 0.85 8.04 5.41
N ALA A 57 1.89 7.74 6.20
CA ALA A 57 3.20 8.38 6.05
C ALA A 57 3.83 8.14 4.66
N ALA A 58 3.74 6.92 4.14
CA ALA A 58 4.26 6.57 2.81
C ALA A 58 3.48 7.24 1.67
N ILE A 59 2.19 7.56 1.85
CA ILE A 59 1.45 8.40 0.90
C ILE A 59 2.00 9.82 0.94
N VAL A 60 2.07 10.43 2.12
CA VAL A 60 2.51 11.83 2.26
C VAL A 60 3.96 12.03 1.78
N GLN A 61 4.85 11.09 2.09
CA GLN A 61 6.27 11.17 1.69
C GLN A 61 6.48 11.11 0.17
N ARG A 62 5.52 10.56 -0.60
CA ARG A 62 5.59 10.50 -2.06
C ARG A 62 5.13 11.77 -2.74
N GLU A 63 4.28 12.54 -2.07
CA GLU A 63 3.67 13.78 -2.56
C GLU A 63 4.41 15.02 -2.06
N ARG A 64 5.50 14.80 -1.31
CA ARG A 64 6.47 15.79 -0.86
C ARG A 64 7.67 15.79 -1.80
#